data_AF-A0A5T1Z6Y6-F1
#
_entry.id   AF-A0A5T1Z6Y6-F1
#
_cell.length_a   1.000
_cell.length_b   1.000
_cell.length_c   1.000
_cell.angle_alpha   90.00
_cell.angle_beta   90.00
_cell.angle_gamma   90.00
#
_symmetry.space_group_name_H-M   'P 1'
#
loop_
_entity.id
_entity.type
_entity.pdbx_description
1 polymer ?
#
loop_
_entity_poly.entity_id
_entity_poly.type
_entity_poly.pdbx_seq_one_letter_code
_entity_poly.pdbx_strand_id
1 'polypeptide(L)'
;MVLKGCSGHTAFSYFLLWSGYSPSIFRTCNLALKDPNVYYINKYQDLIFFWNYKNILVFEHGMEPKHQDGLKLFYLVLLNKDIYILTRDPLSRLKTWANHIIDDYVSLDTEFSLDYDFSQGFKWIKYAFGGDKVDLNQFVYSGPITNESMSVDSFISKINYNKIFYIDFHEIYPEGMLDVFKYFKDNYNFPIIQNMDFFQYSLGGSEGYLFAIPRILNIYENCDNYKIFFFSSLRLYFVKNKNIDIRYTLFPIHNDMQKKLIDISKYFINKKYYKDFFIAMSQVEFEKLYQNSYLFDKVKIYIQHLCKSIDKQINLENEKKIKEKDILLFFKEHSFYRKQLKSILDYELQHIKQHRPDIVASWKYYQEFEKMCKELDGNI
;
A
#
# COMPACT_ATOMS: atom_id res chain seq x y z
N MET A 1 -9.60 -7.25 1.55
CA MET A 1 -8.44 -6.41 1.82
C MET A 1 -8.53 -5.23 0.88
N VAL A 2 -8.88 -4.08 1.45
CA VAL A 2 -8.49 -2.78 0.92
C VAL A 2 -6.96 -2.82 0.87
N LEU A 3 -6.36 -2.32 -0.20
CA LEU A 3 -4.90 -2.21 -0.23
C LEU A 3 -4.53 -1.16 0.82
N LYS A 4 -4.23 -1.63 2.04
CA LYS A 4 -3.61 -0.88 3.13
C LYS A 4 -2.59 0.03 2.50
N GLY A 5 -2.66 1.33 2.79
CA GLY A 5 -1.76 2.34 2.26
C GLY A 5 -0.33 1.80 2.17
N CYS A 6 0.09 1.46 0.95
CA CYS A 6 1.08 0.41 0.78
C CYS A 6 2.39 0.80 1.47
N SER A 7 2.79 0.03 2.49
CA SER A 7 4.21 -0.08 2.82
C SER A 7 4.94 -0.54 1.55
N GLY A 8 6.14 0.00 1.30
CA GLY A 8 6.89 -0.34 0.08
C GLY A 8 7.06 -1.84 -0.14
N HIS A 9 7.21 -2.59 0.95
CA HIS A 9 7.29 -4.05 0.96
C HIS A 9 6.00 -4.73 0.49
N THR A 10 4.82 -4.20 0.85
CA THR A 10 3.54 -4.72 0.36
C THR A 10 3.39 -4.46 -1.14
N ALA A 11 3.70 -3.26 -1.60
CA ALA A 11 3.65 -2.93 -3.03
C ALA A 11 4.61 -3.81 -3.85
N PHE A 12 5.84 -3.97 -3.37
CA PHE A 12 6.87 -4.77 -4.04
C PHE A 12 6.53 -6.27 -4.07
N SER A 13 6.02 -6.83 -2.97
CA SER A 13 5.61 -8.25 -2.95
C SER A 13 4.45 -8.53 -3.90
N TYR A 14 3.44 -7.66 -3.93
CA TYR A 14 2.35 -7.76 -4.88
C TYR A 14 2.81 -7.62 -6.32
N PHE A 15 3.72 -6.69 -6.60
CA PHE A 15 4.35 -6.57 -7.90
C PHE A 15 4.94 -7.92 -8.35
N LEU A 16 5.71 -8.58 -7.49
CA LEU A 16 6.36 -9.85 -7.81
C LEU A 16 5.37 -10.99 -8.03
N LEU A 17 4.27 -11.03 -7.27
CA LEU A 17 3.16 -11.94 -7.56
C LEU A 17 2.55 -11.66 -8.94
N TRP A 18 2.35 -10.39 -9.27
CA TRP A 18 1.67 -9.97 -10.50
C TRP A 18 2.53 -10.10 -11.76
N SER A 19 3.86 -10.07 -11.64
CA SER A 19 4.75 -10.38 -12.75
C SER A 19 4.71 -11.86 -13.14
N GLY A 20 4.09 -12.72 -12.32
CA GLY A 20 4.07 -14.17 -12.50
C GLY A 20 5.33 -14.85 -11.99
N TYR A 21 6.15 -14.15 -11.18
CA TYR A 21 7.36 -14.72 -10.60
C TYR A 21 7.06 -15.84 -9.58
N SER A 22 6.02 -15.64 -8.77
CA SER A 22 5.55 -16.60 -7.78
C SER A 22 4.04 -16.76 -7.93
N PRO A 23 3.48 -17.97 -7.75
CA PRO A 23 2.03 -18.16 -7.69
C PRO A 23 1.43 -17.64 -6.37
N SER A 24 2.25 -17.33 -5.37
CA SER A 24 1.80 -16.99 -4.01
C SER A 24 2.72 -16.01 -3.27
N ILE A 25 2.18 -15.30 -2.28
CA ILE A 25 2.94 -14.50 -1.31
C ILE A 25 2.65 -15.03 0.08
N PHE A 26 3.71 -15.37 0.82
CA PHE A 26 3.63 -15.72 2.23
C PHE A 26 4.00 -14.51 3.06
N ARG A 27 3.08 -14.03 3.89
CA ARG A 27 3.39 -13.04 4.95
C ARG A 27 3.63 -13.77 6.25
N THR A 28 4.66 -13.39 6.99
CA THR A 28 5.16 -14.07 8.21
C THR A 28 4.43 -13.68 9.49
N CYS A 29 3.55 -12.68 9.42
CA CYS A 29 2.58 -12.41 10.47
C CYS A 29 1.18 -12.20 9.87
N ASN A 30 0.17 -12.60 10.63
CA ASN A 30 -1.19 -12.12 10.43
C ASN A 30 -1.66 -11.62 11.80
N LEU A 31 -1.71 -10.30 11.97
CA LEU A 31 -2.16 -9.63 13.21
C LEU A 31 -3.54 -10.12 13.70
N ALA A 32 -4.30 -10.81 12.85
CA ALA A 32 -5.61 -11.36 13.17
C ALA A 32 -5.62 -12.76 13.82
N LEU A 33 -4.51 -13.51 13.84
CA LEU A 33 -4.49 -14.88 14.37
C LEU A 33 -4.01 -14.90 15.83
N LYS A 34 -4.93 -15.25 16.74
CA LYS A 34 -4.68 -15.35 18.19
C LYS A 34 -3.82 -16.55 18.60
N ASP A 35 -3.69 -17.57 17.74
CA ASP A 35 -2.92 -18.79 18.01
C ASP A 35 -1.70 -18.93 17.07
N PRO A 36 -0.47 -18.76 17.59
CA PRO A 36 0.78 -18.89 16.83
C PRO A 36 1.05 -20.30 16.28
N ASN A 37 0.59 -21.36 16.95
CA ASN A 37 0.85 -22.74 16.52
C ASN A 37 0.08 -23.09 15.25
N VAL A 38 -1.20 -22.69 15.20
CA VAL A 38 -2.04 -22.83 14.02
C VAL A 38 -1.44 -22.06 12.84
N TYR A 39 -0.86 -20.89 13.10
CA TYR A 39 -0.23 -20.08 12.07
C TYR A 39 1.02 -20.75 11.47
N TYR A 40 1.95 -21.24 12.30
CA TYR A 40 3.14 -21.95 11.82
C TYR A 40 2.76 -23.21 11.02
N ILE A 41 1.81 -24.01 11.52
CA ILE A 41 1.35 -25.23 10.84
C ILE A 41 0.74 -24.89 9.47
N ASN A 42 -0.12 -23.88 9.39
CA ASN A 42 -0.71 -23.44 8.13
C ASN A 42 0.37 -22.98 7.14
N LYS A 43 1.36 -22.20 7.60
CA LYS A 43 2.47 -21.77 6.74
C LYS A 43 3.37 -22.90 6.28
N TYR A 44 3.63 -23.87 7.15
CA TYR A 44 4.38 -25.05 6.78
C TYR A 44 3.63 -25.90 5.74
N GLN A 45 2.32 -26.08 5.90
CA GLN A 45 1.46 -26.76 4.92
C GLN A 45 1.43 -26.04 3.58
N ASP A 46 1.29 -24.72 3.59
CA ASP A 46 1.36 -23.90 2.39
C ASP A 46 2.71 -24.09 1.67
N LEU A 47 3.83 -23.98 2.40
CA LEU A 47 5.17 -24.15 1.84
C LEU A 47 5.40 -25.56 1.26
N ILE A 48 4.84 -26.61 1.88
CA ILE A 48 4.85 -27.97 1.32
C ILE A 48 4.05 -28.03 0.01
N PHE A 49 2.84 -27.46 -0.01
CA PHE A 49 2.01 -27.45 -1.22
C PHE A 49 2.72 -26.74 -2.37
N PHE A 50 3.43 -25.65 -2.07
CA PHE A 50 4.18 -24.87 -3.04
C PHE A 50 5.68 -25.22 -3.12
N TRP A 51 6.13 -26.39 -2.67
CA TRP A 51 7.57 -26.68 -2.54
C TRP A 51 8.34 -26.64 -3.88
N ASN A 52 7.66 -26.96 -4.98
CA ASN A 52 8.20 -26.93 -6.34
C ASN A 52 8.11 -25.55 -7.02
N TYR A 53 7.58 -24.55 -6.33
CA TYR A 53 7.40 -23.20 -6.87
C TYR A 53 8.43 -22.23 -6.29
N LYS A 54 8.72 -21.17 -7.04
CA LYS A 54 9.41 -20.00 -6.48
C LYS A 54 8.42 -19.31 -5.55
N ASN A 55 8.78 -19.17 -4.28
CA ASN A 55 7.92 -18.61 -3.23
C ASN A 55 8.46 -17.25 -2.77
N ILE A 56 7.57 -16.29 -2.51
CA ILE A 56 7.93 -14.99 -1.92
C ILE A 56 7.54 -15.01 -0.46
N LEU A 57 8.50 -14.78 0.42
CA LEU A 57 8.26 -14.58 1.84
C LEU A 57 8.45 -13.10 2.19
N VAL A 58 7.43 -12.50 2.78
CA VAL A 58 7.41 -11.11 3.23
C VAL A 58 7.39 -11.09 4.74
N PHE A 59 8.41 -10.46 5.31
CA PHE A 59 8.48 -10.23 6.75
C PHE A 59 7.82 -8.90 7.12
N GLU A 60 6.76 -8.95 7.92
CA GLU A 60 6.00 -7.76 8.31
C GLU A 60 6.21 -7.53 9.82
N HIS A 61 6.85 -6.41 10.17
CA HIS A 61 6.92 -5.85 11.54
C HIS A 61 7.85 -6.49 12.57
N GLY A 62 8.76 -7.39 12.20
CA GLY A 62 9.80 -7.86 13.12
C GLY A 62 9.25 -8.45 14.43
N MET A 63 8.00 -8.94 14.40
CA MET A 63 7.32 -9.56 15.54
C MET A 63 7.67 -11.05 15.64
N GLU A 64 8.10 -11.64 14.53
CA GLU A 64 8.49 -13.04 14.40
C GLU A 64 9.58 -13.47 15.39
N PRO A 65 10.64 -12.68 15.67
CA PRO A 65 11.64 -13.04 16.67
C PRO A 65 11.11 -13.21 18.09
N LYS A 66 9.92 -12.67 18.42
CA LYS A 66 9.28 -12.80 19.73
C LYS A 66 8.37 -14.02 19.85
N HIS A 67 8.03 -14.66 18.73
CA HIS A 67 7.22 -15.87 18.74
C HIS A 67 8.09 -17.12 18.90
N GLN A 68 7.64 -18.05 19.74
CA GLN A 68 8.36 -19.31 20.04
C GLN A 68 8.77 -20.09 18.78
N ASP A 69 7.95 -20.02 17.72
CA ASP A 69 8.21 -20.71 16.44
C ASP A 69 8.67 -19.78 15.32
N GLY A 70 8.70 -18.45 15.55
CA GLY A 70 9.16 -17.51 14.53
C GLY A 70 10.61 -17.78 14.15
N LEU A 71 11.47 -18.06 15.14
CA LEU A 71 12.85 -18.51 14.92
C LEU A 71 12.94 -19.77 14.04
N LYS A 72 11.98 -20.71 14.15
CA LYS A 72 11.95 -21.90 13.29
C LYS A 72 11.62 -21.52 11.85
N LEU A 73 10.68 -20.60 11.64
CA LEU A 73 10.37 -20.04 10.31
C LEU A 73 11.60 -19.32 9.71
N PHE A 74 12.34 -18.55 10.52
CA PHE A 74 13.62 -17.95 10.10
C PHE A 74 14.61 -19.00 9.60
N TYR A 75 14.83 -20.06 10.39
CA TYR A 75 15.76 -21.14 10.02
C TYR A 75 15.34 -21.89 8.76
N LEU A 76 14.04 -22.11 8.57
CA LEU A 76 13.52 -22.80 7.38
C LEU A 76 13.75 -22.01 6.09
N VAL A 77 13.76 -20.67 6.15
CA VAL A 77 13.66 -19.84 4.93
C VAL A 77 14.92 -19.02 4.64
N LEU A 78 15.71 -18.66 5.66
CA LEU A 78 16.81 -17.70 5.50
C LEU A 78 18.21 -18.32 5.52
N LEU A 79 18.36 -19.59 5.91
CA LEU A 79 19.65 -20.27 5.81
C LEU A 79 20.07 -20.38 4.34
N ASN A 80 21.10 -19.63 3.98
CA ASN A 80 21.74 -19.63 2.66
C ASN A 80 20.97 -19.01 1.49
N LYS A 81 20.00 -18.11 1.72
CA LYS A 81 19.32 -17.38 0.64
C LYS A 81 19.80 -15.93 0.54
N ASP A 82 19.73 -15.37 -0.67
CA ASP A 82 19.89 -13.92 -0.88
C ASP A 82 18.67 -13.20 -0.31
N ILE A 83 18.93 -12.14 0.45
CA ILE A 83 17.93 -11.38 1.20
C ILE A 83 17.98 -9.94 0.73
N TYR A 84 16.84 -9.48 0.21
CA TYR A 84 16.67 -8.10 -0.22
C TYR A 84 15.87 -7.33 0.83
N ILE A 85 16.47 -6.26 1.34
CA ILE A 85 15.86 -5.38 2.33
C ILE A 85 15.55 -4.07 1.63
N LEU A 86 14.26 -3.74 1.55
CA LEU A 86 13.81 -2.47 1.04
C LEU A 86 13.95 -1.42 2.14
N THR A 87 14.75 -0.40 1.87
CA THR A 87 15.12 0.62 2.84
C THR A 87 14.56 1.97 2.43
N ARG A 88 14.32 2.84 3.41
CA ARG A 88 13.75 4.16 3.19
C ARG A 88 14.15 5.06 4.34
N ASP A 89 14.27 6.35 4.06
CA ASP A 89 14.42 7.38 5.09
C ASP A 89 13.44 7.11 6.27
N PRO A 90 13.96 6.90 7.50
CA PRO A 90 13.14 6.52 8.65
C PRO A 90 12.08 7.57 9.00
N LEU A 91 12.32 8.87 8.75
CA LEU A 91 11.33 9.92 8.97
C LEU A 91 10.26 9.89 7.88
N SER A 92 10.63 9.60 6.62
CA SER A 92 9.66 9.36 5.55
C SER A 92 8.81 8.11 5.80
N ARG A 93 9.35 7.07 6.45
CA ARG A 93 8.59 5.90 6.91
C ARG A 93 7.55 6.31 7.96
N LEU A 94 7.96 7.04 8.99
CA LEU A 94 7.05 7.57 10.02
C LEU A 94 5.95 8.44 9.40
N LYS A 95 6.29 9.30 8.44
CA LYS A 95 5.29 10.11 7.70
C LYS A 95 4.25 9.25 7.00
N THR A 96 4.69 8.24 6.25
CA THR A 96 3.74 7.38 5.53
C THR A 96 2.83 6.65 6.51
N TRP A 97 3.36 6.23 7.67
CA TRP A 97 2.54 5.57 8.69
C TRP A 97 1.56 6.54 9.36
N ALA A 98 2.01 7.72 9.80
CA ALA A 98 1.15 8.71 10.43
C ALA A 98 0.00 9.17 9.51
N ASN A 99 0.24 9.25 8.20
CA ASN A 99 -0.78 9.57 7.21
C ASN A 99 -1.64 8.37 6.77
N HIS A 100 -1.55 7.23 7.44
CA HIS A 100 -2.32 6.04 7.07
C HIS A 100 -3.83 6.31 7.26
N ILE A 101 -4.61 6.01 6.24
CA ILE A 101 -6.09 6.08 6.26
C ILE A 101 -6.63 4.70 6.68
N ILE A 102 -7.54 4.63 7.66
CA ILE A 102 -8.05 3.35 8.17
C ILE A 102 -8.94 2.69 7.13
N ASP A 103 -8.59 1.45 6.76
CA ASP A 103 -9.35 0.64 5.81
C ASP A 103 -10.76 0.27 6.32
N ASP A 104 -10.91 0.06 7.63
CA ASP A 104 -12.18 -0.31 8.27
C ASP A 104 -13.19 0.86 8.35
N TYR A 105 -12.71 2.10 8.20
CA TYR A 105 -13.55 3.31 8.17
C TYR A 105 -13.77 3.86 6.75
N VAL A 106 -13.29 3.15 5.74
CA VAL A 106 -13.81 3.30 4.38
C VAL A 106 -15.24 2.73 4.40
N SER A 107 -16.20 3.57 4.80
CA SER A 107 -17.61 3.29 5.17
C SER A 107 -18.27 2.07 4.52
N LEU A 108 -19.19 1.43 5.27
CA LEU A 108 -20.21 0.51 4.75
C LEU A 108 -21.05 1.13 3.61
N ASP A 109 -21.10 2.47 3.55
CA ASP A 109 -21.68 3.25 2.46
C ASP A 109 -20.81 3.13 1.20
N THR A 110 -20.79 1.93 0.66
CA THR A 110 -20.31 1.64 -0.68
C THR A 110 -21.28 2.18 -1.74
N GLU A 111 -22.49 2.55 -1.34
CA GLU A 111 -23.58 2.92 -2.23
C GLU A 111 -24.00 4.39 -2.04
N PHE A 112 -24.32 5.08 -3.13
CA PHE A 112 -24.85 6.43 -3.15
C PHE A 112 -25.82 6.62 -4.34
N SER A 113 -26.59 7.70 -4.36
CA SER A 113 -27.57 8.01 -5.41
C SER A 113 -27.28 9.37 -6.07
N LEU A 114 -28.04 9.70 -7.12
CA LEU A 114 -27.94 11.00 -7.82
C LEU A 114 -28.24 12.21 -6.92
N ASP A 115 -28.88 12.01 -5.77
CA ASP A 115 -29.21 13.07 -4.81
C ASP A 115 -28.14 13.25 -3.73
N TYR A 116 -27.09 12.41 -3.73
CA TYR A 116 -26.02 12.51 -2.75
C TYR A 116 -25.19 13.77 -2.96
N ASP A 117 -25.14 14.62 -1.94
CA ASP A 117 -24.36 15.85 -1.94
C ASP A 117 -22.95 15.65 -1.38
N PHE A 118 -21.93 15.92 -2.21
CA PHE A 118 -20.51 15.88 -1.85
C PHE A 118 -19.96 17.25 -1.42
N SER A 119 -20.79 18.27 -1.23
CA SER A 119 -20.38 19.63 -0.85
C SER A 119 -19.58 19.68 0.46
N GLN A 120 -19.90 18.80 1.41
CA GLN A 120 -19.23 18.65 2.70
C GLN A 120 -18.02 17.69 2.66
N GLY A 121 -17.62 17.26 1.46
CA GLY A 121 -16.52 16.33 1.26
C GLY A 121 -16.91 14.86 1.46
N PHE A 122 -15.90 14.00 1.34
CA PHE A 122 -16.05 12.54 1.33
C PHE A 122 -15.93 11.98 2.75
N LYS A 123 -17.06 11.61 3.35
CA LYS A 123 -17.14 11.14 4.75
C LYS A 123 -16.39 9.84 5.05
N TRP A 124 -16.06 9.08 4.01
CA TRP A 124 -15.39 7.78 4.11
C TRP A 124 -13.85 7.86 4.08
N ILE A 125 -13.27 9.05 4.24
CA ILE A 125 -11.82 9.23 4.42
C ILE A 125 -11.55 9.48 5.90
N LYS A 126 -10.82 8.57 6.55
CA LYS A 126 -10.45 8.69 7.97
C LYS A 126 -9.00 8.28 8.21
N TYR A 127 -8.23 9.12 8.88
CA TYR A 127 -6.86 8.86 9.31
C TYR A 127 -6.83 7.96 10.56
N ALA A 128 -5.85 7.05 10.59
CA ALA A 128 -5.62 6.09 11.67
C ALA A 128 -5.35 6.75 13.03
N PHE A 129 -4.80 7.95 12.99
CA PHE A 129 -4.41 8.70 14.16
C PHE A 129 -5.05 10.09 14.01
N GLY A 130 -6.29 10.29 14.47
CA GLY A 130 -6.94 11.60 14.52
C GLY A 130 -8.25 11.75 13.74
N GLY A 131 -8.71 10.70 13.04
CA GLY A 131 -10.03 10.71 12.39
C GLY A 131 -10.05 11.55 11.11
N ASP A 132 -10.39 12.84 11.18
CA ASP A 132 -10.52 13.69 9.97
C ASP A 132 -9.19 14.24 9.43
N LYS A 133 -8.18 14.27 10.28
CA LYS A 133 -6.80 14.66 9.98
C LYS A 133 -5.84 13.88 10.88
N VAL A 134 -4.55 13.94 10.57
CA VAL A 134 -3.52 13.32 11.41
C VAL A 134 -3.36 14.10 12.73
N ASP A 135 -3.32 13.37 13.83
CA ASP A 135 -2.90 13.79 15.16
C ASP A 135 -1.56 13.11 15.48
N LEU A 136 -0.49 13.90 15.48
CA LEU A 136 0.87 13.42 15.75
C LEU A 136 1.05 12.89 17.17
N ASN A 137 0.33 13.44 18.16
CA ASN A 137 0.38 12.92 19.52
C ASN A 137 -0.24 11.54 19.56
N GLN A 138 -1.45 11.38 19.00
CA GLN A 138 -2.10 10.07 18.93
C GLN A 138 -1.26 9.06 18.15
N PHE A 139 -0.62 9.48 17.06
CA PHE A 139 0.30 8.64 16.30
C PHE A 139 1.44 8.17 17.19
N VAL A 140 2.16 9.05 17.86
CA VAL A 140 3.31 8.68 18.69
C VAL A 140 2.91 7.84 19.90
N TYR A 141 1.76 8.11 20.53
CA TYR A 141 1.21 7.28 21.61
C TYR A 141 0.82 5.87 21.16
N SER A 142 0.57 5.65 19.87
CA SER A 142 0.28 4.31 19.33
C SER A 142 1.50 3.38 19.29
N GLY A 143 2.68 3.86 19.71
CA GLY A 143 3.93 3.11 19.72
C GLY A 143 4.58 2.87 18.35
N PRO A 144 4.65 3.84 17.42
CA PRO A 144 5.33 3.67 16.14
C PRO A 144 6.86 3.84 16.25
N ILE A 145 7.36 4.19 17.44
CA ILE A 145 8.79 4.40 17.74
C ILE A 145 9.25 3.27 18.64
N THR A 146 9.43 2.10 18.05
CA THR A 146 9.89 0.91 18.76
C THR A 146 10.92 0.16 17.95
N ASN A 147 11.64 -0.76 18.60
CA ASN A 147 12.56 -1.64 17.89
C ASN A 147 11.82 -2.44 16.82
N GLU A 148 10.58 -2.88 17.07
CA GLU A 148 9.85 -3.73 16.12
C GLU A 148 9.49 -2.94 14.85
N SER A 149 9.04 -1.70 15.01
CA SER A 149 8.64 -0.85 13.89
C SER A 149 9.80 -0.34 13.04
N MET A 150 11.00 -0.24 13.62
CA MET A 150 12.22 0.24 12.97
C MET A 150 13.24 -0.86 12.68
N SER A 151 12.96 -2.11 13.06
CA SER A 151 13.89 -3.23 12.97
C SER A 151 14.45 -3.44 11.57
N VAL A 152 15.78 -3.52 11.50
CA VAL A 152 16.55 -3.98 10.35
C VAL A 152 17.70 -4.84 10.86
N ASP A 153 18.65 -4.26 11.59
CA ASP A 153 19.83 -4.98 12.11
C ASP A 153 19.47 -6.03 13.16
N SER A 154 18.52 -5.73 14.05
CA SER A 154 18.00 -6.74 14.98
C SER A 154 17.42 -7.95 14.24
N PHE A 155 16.78 -7.71 13.10
CA PHE A 155 16.21 -8.75 12.25
C PHE A 155 17.28 -9.57 11.53
N ILE A 156 18.32 -8.93 10.98
CA ILE A 156 19.37 -9.62 10.21
C ILE A 156 20.52 -10.18 11.04
N SER A 157 20.64 -9.82 12.31
CA SER A 157 21.71 -10.28 13.21
C SER A 157 21.86 -11.80 13.31
N LYS A 158 20.79 -12.54 12.94
CA LYS A 158 20.72 -14.00 12.96
C LYS A 158 21.02 -14.63 11.60
N ILE A 159 21.44 -13.84 10.61
CA ILE A 159 21.60 -14.24 9.22
C ILE A 159 23.04 -13.98 8.76
N ASN A 160 23.50 -14.73 7.76
CA ASN A 160 24.78 -14.48 7.13
C ASN A 160 24.75 -13.16 6.36
N TYR A 161 25.49 -12.16 6.86
CA TYR A 161 25.57 -10.82 6.31
C TYR A 161 25.99 -10.77 4.83
N ASN A 162 26.78 -11.73 4.34
CA ASN A 162 27.23 -11.78 2.94
C ASN A 162 26.09 -12.06 1.93
N LYS A 163 24.88 -12.33 2.40
CA LYS A 163 23.70 -12.58 1.56
C LYS A 163 22.65 -11.47 1.68
N ILE A 164 23.03 -10.31 2.22
CA ILE A 164 22.12 -9.19 2.44
C ILE A 164 22.38 -8.11 1.39
N PHE A 165 21.32 -7.76 0.68
CA PHE A 165 21.30 -6.73 -0.35
C PHE A 165 20.26 -5.67 0.02
N TYR A 166 20.64 -4.41 -0.08
CA TYR A 166 19.73 -3.30 0.17
C TYR A 166 19.21 -2.71 -1.14
N ILE A 167 17.91 -2.43 -1.17
CA ILE A 167 17.24 -1.69 -2.23
C ILE A 167 16.80 -0.36 -1.63
N ASP A 168 17.20 0.77 -2.21
CA ASP A 168 16.63 2.06 -1.84
C ASP A 168 15.18 2.13 -2.34
N PHE A 169 14.26 2.59 -1.51
CA PHE A 169 12.86 2.82 -1.89
C PHE A 169 12.72 3.71 -3.13
N HIS A 170 13.68 4.60 -3.40
CA HIS A 170 13.71 5.38 -4.63
C HIS A 170 13.91 4.54 -5.90
N GLU A 171 14.61 3.40 -5.81
CA GLU A 171 14.86 2.49 -6.93
C GLU A 171 13.59 1.75 -7.37
N ILE A 172 12.57 1.66 -6.51
CA ILE A 172 11.28 1.04 -6.86
C ILE A 172 10.21 2.06 -7.29
N TYR A 173 10.61 3.28 -7.67
CA TYR A 173 9.73 4.18 -8.42
C TYR A 173 9.76 3.86 -9.91
N PRO A 174 8.75 4.27 -10.70
CA PRO A 174 8.64 3.89 -12.12
C PRO A 174 9.92 4.04 -12.95
N GLU A 175 10.75 5.06 -12.67
CA GLU A 175 12.01 5.31 -13.37
C GLU A 175 13.09 4.27 -13.06
N GLY A 176 13.28 3.90 -11.78
CA GLY A 176 14.29 2.91 -11.36
C GLY A 176 13.80 1.47 -11.41
N MET A 177 12.49 1.26 -11.43
CA MET A 177 11.89 -0.07 -11.27
C MET A 177 12.27 -1.03 -12.41
N LEU A 178 12.47 -0.49 -13.62
CA LEU A 178 12.93 -1.28 -14.77
C LEU A 178 14.33 -1.86 -14.55
N ASP A 179 15.24 -1.10 -13.95
CA ASP A 179 16.60 -1.54 -13.66
C ASP A 179 16.60 -2.64 -12.59
N VAL A 180 15.77 -2.46 -11.56
CA VAL A 180 15.54 -3.49 -10.53
C VAL A 180 15.05 -4.79 -11.17
N PHE A 181 14.12 -4.74 -12.13
CA PHE A 181 13.65 -5.96 -12.81
C PHE A 181 14.64 -6.56 -13.78
N LYS A 182 15.40 -5.75 -14.49
CA LYS A 182 16.47 -6.25 -15.33
C LYS A 182 17.49 -7.01 -14.47
N TYR A 183 17.87 -6.45 -13.33
CA TYR A 183 18.72 -7.11 -12.36
C TYR A 183 18.12 -8.43 -11.87
N PHE A 184 16.85 -8.46 -11.45
CA PHE A 184 16.21 -9.70 -10.99
C PHE A 184 16.02 -10.74 -12.10
N LYS A 185 15.80 -10.30 -13.34
CA LYS A 185 15.80 -11.20 -14.51
C LYS A 185 17.17 -11.84 -14.68
N ASP A 186 18.22 -11.03 -14.72
CA ASP A 186 19.55 -11.48 -15.07
C ASP A 186 20.14 -12.40 -13.98
N ASN A 187 19.77 -12.18 -12.71
CA ASN A 187 20.31 -12.95 -11.58
C ASN A 187 19.40 -14.12 -11.11
N TYR A 188 18.08 -14.03 -11.34
CA TYR A 188 17.13 -15.00 -10.79
C TYR A 188 16.06 -15.48 -11.78
N ASN A 189 16.19 -15.09 -13.05
CA ASN A 189 15.27 -15.42 -14.13
C ASN A 189 13.82 -15.00 -13.79
N PHE A 190 13.64 -13.77 -13.29
CA PHE A 190 12.33 -13.14 -13.10
C PHE A 190 11.70 -12.77 -14.46
N PRO A 191 10.37 -12.89 -14.59
CA PRO A 191 9.66 -12.40 -15.76
C PRO A 191 9.72 -10.86 -15.84
N ILE A 192 9.88 -10.32 -17.06
CA ILE A 192 9.77 -8.88 -17.32
C ILE A 192 8.31 -8.51 -17.54
N ILE A 193 7.83 -7.50 -16.80
CA ILE A 193 6.59 -6.83 -17.17
C ILE A 193 6.87 -5.91 -18.34
N GLN A 194 6.34 -6.26 -19.51
CA GLN A 194 6.45 -5.44 -20.72
C GLN A 194 5.41 -4.30 -20.76
N ASN A 195 4.35 -4.40 -19.96
CA ASN A 195 3.28 -3.41 -19.94
C ASN A 195 3.64 -2.21 -19.05
N MET A 196 4.12 -1.14 -19.68
CA MET A 196 4.48 0.09 -18.99
C MET A 196 3.29 0.83 -18.36
N ASP A 197 2.05 0.60 -18.82
CA ASP A 197 0.86 1.22 -18.22
C ASP A 197 0.70 0.77 -16.76
N PHE A 198 1.17 -0.43 -16.42
CA PHE A 198 1.18 -0.92 -15.04
C PHE A 198 1.88 0.04 -14.07
N PHE A 199 3.02 0.61 -14.48
CA PHE A 199 3.81 1.53 -13.65
C PHE A 199 3.19 2.91 -13.51
N GLN A 200 2.16 3.22 -14.31
CA GLN A 200 1.46 4.50 -14.25
C GLN A 200 0.32 4.49 -13.21
N TYR A 201 -0.10 3.33 -12.73
CA TYR A 201 -1.14 3.20 -11.71
C TYR A 201 -0.53 3.28 -10.31
N SER A 202 -0.94 4.28 -9.52
CA SER A 202 -0.48 4.46 -8.13
C SER A 202 -1.65 4.35 -7.16
N LEU A 203 -1.45 3.62 -6.06
CA LEU A 203 -2.34 3.63 -4.89
C LEU A 203 -1.76 4.37 -3.68
N GLY A 204 -0.54 4.91 -3.81
CA GLY A 204 0.13 5.61 -2.71
C GLY A 204 -0.30 7.06 -2.52
N GLY A 205 -1.03 7.63 -3.50
CA GLY A 205 -1.55 9.01 -3.49
C GLY A 205 -2.95 9.13 -2.90
N SER A 206 -3.42 10.35 -2.63
CA SER A 206 -4.80 10.62 -2.13
C SER A 206 -5.87 10.10 -3.10
N GLU A 207 -5.53 10.00 -4.38
CA GLU A 207 -6.38 9.52 -5.47
C GLU A 207 -6.73 8.03 -5.32
N GLY A 208 -5.77 7.22 -4.86
CA GLY A 208 -5.92 5.76 -4.75
C GLY A 208 -6.88 5.32 -3.65
N TYR A 209 -6.98 6.09 -2.57
CA TYR A 209 -7.83 5.76 -1.42
C TYR A 209 -9.32 6.02 -1.66
N LEU A 210 -9.66 7.01 -2.50
CA LEU A 210 -11.06 7.35 -2.80
C LEU A 210 -11.86 6.17 -3.34
N PHE A 211 -11.19 5.28 -4.08
CA PHE A 211 -11.77 4.09 -4.71
C PHE A 211 -11.01 2.79 -4.38
N ALA A 212 -10.27 2.77 -3.27
CA ALA A 212 -9.61 1.55 -2.80
C ALA A 212 -10.66 0.46 -2.47
N ILE A 213 -11.82 0.88 -1.93
CA ILE A 213 -13.06 0.10 -1.93
C ILE A 213 -13.93 0.57 -3.08
N PRO A 214 -14.55 -0.35 -3.85
CA PRO A 214 -15.51 0.03 -4.88
C PRO A 214 -16.65 0.90 -4.34
N ARG A 215 -17.14 1.81 -5.18
CA ARG A 215 -18.36 2.59 -4.89
C ARG A 215 -19.42 2.29 -5.94
N ILE A 216 -20.69 2.43 -5.58
CA ILE A 216 -21.82 2.06 -6.41
C ILE A 216 -22.76 3.27 -6.43
N LEU A 217 -22.94 3.84 -7.61
CA LEU A 217 -24.02 4.79 -7.86
C LEU A 217 -25.26 3.99 -8.25
N ASN A 218 -26.28 4.01 -7.41
CA ASN A 218 -27.60 3.49 -7.69
C ASN A 218 -28.48 4.58 -8.32
N ILE A 219 -29.15 4.24 -9.42
CA ILE A 219 -30.05 5.14 -10.14
C ILE A 219 -31.40 4.44 -10.24
N TYR A 220 -32.43 5.06 -9.68
CA TYR A 220 -33.80 4.58 -9.72
C TYR A 220 -34.62 5.53 -10.59
N GLU A 221 -35.15 5.04 -11.70
CA GLU A 221 -35.96 5.85 -12.63
C GLU A 221 -36.98 4.94 -13.32
N ASN A 222 -38.27 5.30 -13.30
CA ASN A 222 -39.35 4.58 -13.98
C ASN A 222 -39.36 3.04 -13.76
N CYS A 223 -39.18 2.60 -12.51
CA CYS A 223 -39.10 1.19 -12.10
C CYS A 223 -37.85 0.42 -12.58
N ASP A 224 -36.96 1.03 -13.36
CA ASP A 224 -35.63 0.48 -13.61
C ASP A 224 -34.67 0.85 -12.47
N ASN A 225 -33.72 -0.05 -12.21
CA ASN A 225 -32.61 0.15 -11.29
C ASN A 225 -31.31 -0.04 -12.06
N TYR A 226 -30.44 0.96 -12.07
CA TYR A 226 -29.13 0.91 -12.70
C TYR A 226 -28.05 1.00 -11.63
N LYS A 227 -27.00 0.19 -11.78
CA LYS A 227 -25.81 0.25 -10.92
C LYS A 227 -24.58 0.61 -11.73
N ILE A 228 -23.98 1.76 -11.40
CA ILE A 228 -22.67 2.15 -11.92
C ILE A 228 -21.63 1.93 -10.83
N PHE A 229 -20.69 1.03 -11.10
CA PHE A 229 -19.61 0.68 -10.19
C PHE A 229 -18.38 1.53 -10.49
N PHE A 230 -17.82 2.15 -9.47
CA PHE A 230 -16.55 2.86 -9.47
C PHE A 230 -15.49 1.98 -8.84
N PHE A 231 -14.37 1.86 -9.52
CA PHE A 231 -13.27 1.00 -9.11
C PHE A 231 -11.95 1.71 -9.37
N SER A 232 -10.96 1.51 -8.49
CA SER A 232 -9.60 1.95 -8.79
C SER A 232 -9.07 1.29 -10.07
N SER A 233 -8.33 2.05 -10.89
CA SER A 233 -7.80 1.52 -12.16
C SER A 233 -6.83 0.36 -11.96
N LEU A 234 -6.10 0.37 -10.84
CA LEU A 234 -5.24 -0.74 -10.46
C LEU A 234 -6.03 -2.05 -10.31
N ARG A 235 -7.24 -2.00 -9.75
CA ARG A 235 -8.10 -3.17 -9.59
C ARG A 235 -8.52 -3.77 -10.93
N LEU A 236 -8.80 -2.96 -11.95
CA LEU A 236 -9.13 -3.46 -13.28
C LEU A 236 -7.94 -4.03 -14.02
N TYR A 237 -6.77 -3.41 -13.87
CA TYR A 237 -5.55 -3.98 -14.39
C TYR A 237 -5.42 -5.43 -13.89
N PHE A 238 -5.71 -5.70 -12.61
CA PHE A 238 -5.72 -7.07 -12.09
C PHE A 238 -6.78 -7.97 -12.72
N VAL A 239 -8.00 -7.48 -12.91
CA VAL A 239 -9.11 -8.28 -13.45
C VAL A 239 -8.91 -8.60 -14.94
N LYS A 240 -8.35 -7.66 -15.71
CA LYS A 240 -8.09 -7.81 -17.15
C LYS A 240 -6.90 -8.75 -17.44
N ASN A 241 -5.90 -8.79 -16.55
CA ASN A 241 -4.74 -9.67 -16.69
C ASN A 241 -5.02 -11.06 -16.10
N LYS A 242 -5.75 -11.89 -16.87
CA LYS A 242 -6.33 -13.21 -16.54
C LYS A 242 -5.38 -14.31 -16.04
N ASN A 243 -4.08 -14.04 -15.88
CA ASN A 243 -3.07 -15.05 -15.51
C ASN A 243 -2.79 -15.16 -14.00
N ILE A 244 -3.50 -14.38 -13.16
CA ILE A 244 -3.36 -14.46 -11.71
C ILE A 244 -4.55 -15.23 -11.14
N ASP A 245 -4.29 -16.37 -10.49
CA ASP A 245 -5.32 -17.08 -9.74
C ASP A 245 -5.68 -16.30 -8.48
N ILE A 246 -6.71 -15.46 -8.61
CA ILE A 246 -7.11 -14.57 -7.53
C ILE A 246 -7.64 -15.32 -6.29
N ARG A 247 -7.89 -16.63 -6.35
CA ARG A 247 -8.29 -17.45 -5.18
C ARG A 247 -7.24 -17.44 -4.08
N TYR A 248 -5.97 -17.23 -4.46
CA TYR A 248 -4.83 -17.11 -3.54
C TYR A 248 -4.42 -15.66 -3.30
N THR A 249 -5.20 -14.69 -3.80
CA THR A 249 -4.98 -13.26 -3.55
C THR A 249 -5.94 -12.77 -2.47
N LEU A 250 -5.45 -11.89 -1.59
CA LEU A 250 -6.21 -11.32 -0.46
C LEU A 250 -7.33 -10.33 -0.87
N PHE A 251 -7.72 -10.31 -2.15
CA PHE A 251 -8.86 -9.54 -2.65
C PHE A 251 -10.15 -10.36 -2.41
N PRO A 252 -10.95 -10.08 -1.38
CA PRO A 252 -12.34 -10.49 -1.42
C PRO A 252 -12.93 -9.69 -2.57
N ILE A 253 -13.47 -10.37 -3.58
CA ILE A 253 -14.74 -10.03 -4.22
C ILE A 253 -14.99 -11.00 -5.39
N HIS A 254 -16.17 -11.61 -5.32
CA HIS A 254 -17.01 -12.12 -6.41
C HIS A 254 -16.46 -11.88 -7.83
N ASN A 255 -15.57 -12.77 -8.26
CA ASN A 255 -14.95 -12.72 -9.57
C ASN A 255 -15.98 -12.86 -10.72
N ASP A 256 -17.12 -13.48 -10.42
CA ASP A 256 -18.16 -13.74 -11.42
C ASP A 256 -19.01 -12.51 -11.75
N MET A 257 -19.12 -11.53 -10.83
CA MET A 257 -19.83 -10.29 -11.13
C MET A 257 -19.01 -9.38 -12.06
N GLN A 258 -17.70 -9.28 -11.84
CA GLN A 258 -16.83 -8.38 -12.62
C GLN A 258 -16.67 -8.85 -14.08
N LYS A 259 -16.77 -10.16 -14.35
CA LYS A 259 -16.74 -10.71 -15.72
C LYS A 259 -17.93 -10.26 -16.60
N LYS A 260 -19.02 -9.80 -15.99
CA LYS A 260 -20.26 -9.39 -16.70
C LYS A 260 -20.39 -7.87 -16.86
N LEU A 261 -19.46 -7.10 -16.29
CA LEU A 261 -19.46 -5.64 -16.39
C LEU A 261 -18.66 -5.19 -17.61
N ILE A 262 -19.13 -4.13 -18.25
CA ILE A 262 -18.43 -3.43 -19.32
C ILE A 262 -17.87 -2.10 -18.81
N ASP A 263 -16.70 -1.72 -19.33
CA ASP A 263 -16.09 -0.42 -19.05
C ASP A 263 -16.83 0.67 -19.84
N ILE A 264 -17.46 1.59 -19.12
CA ILE A 264 -18.24 2.70 -19.69
C ILE A 264 -17.57 4.07 -19.46
N SER A 265 -16.30 4.09 -19.02
CA SER A 265 -15.59 5.31 -18.64
C SER A 265 -15.53 6.33 -19.77
N LYS A 266 -15.42 5.88 -21.02
CA LYS A 266 -15.39 6.74 -22.21
C LYS A 266 -16.63 7.60 -22.41
N TYR A 267 -17.76 7.23 -21.80
CA TYR A 267 -19.02 7.94 -21.94
C TYR A 267 -19.23 9.03 -20.90
N PHE A 268 -18.68 8.85 -19.69
CA PHE A 268 -18.99 9.70 -18.54
C PHE A 268 -17.78 10.41 -17.93
N ILE A 269 -16.55 9.90 -18.14
CA ILE A 269 -15.35 10.37 -17.45
C ILE A 269 -14.31 10.89 -18.46
N ASN A 270 -13.68 12.02 -18.12
CA ASN A 270 -12.55 12.56 -18.87
C ASN A 270 -11.31 11.63 -18.76
N LYS A 271 -10.57 11.47 -19.88
CA LYS A 271 -9.34 10.67 -19.95
C LYS A 271 -8.33 10.95 -18.83
N LYS A 272 -8.27 12.18 -18.30
CA LYS A 272 -7.35 12.53 -17.21
C LYS A 272 -7.50 11.65 -15.96
N TYR A 273 -8.68 11.07 -15.73
CA TYR A 273 -8.99 10.22 -14.57
C TYR A 273 -8.75 8.72 -14.80
N TYR A 274 -8.47 8.28 -16.03
CA TYR A 274 -8.39 6.84 -16.35
C TYR A 274 -7.26 6.12 -15.61
N LYS A 275 -6.25 6.86 -15.15
CA LYS A 275 -5.18 6.33 -14.30
C LYS A 275 -5.59 6.12 -12.85
N ASP A 276 -6.64 6.80 -12.39
CA ASP A 276 -7.05 6.82 -10.98
C ASP A 276 -8.22 5.84 -10.75
N PHE A 277 -9.26 5.95 -11.56
CA PHE A 277 -10.42 5.07 -11.50
C PHE A 277 -11.13 4.92 -12.85
N PHE A 278 -11.95 3.89 -12.94
CA PHE A 278 -12.85 3.66 -14.06
C PHE A 278 -14.24 3.36 -13.53
N ILE A 279 -15.23 3.41 -14.42
CA ILE A 279 -16.60 3.02 -14.12
C ILE A 279 -17.07 1.89 -15.01
N ALA A 280 -17.89 1.03 -14.43
CA ALA A 280 -18.42 -0.15 -15.09
C ALA A 280 -19.90 -0.35 -14.77
N MET A 281 -20.63 -1.00 -15.67
CA MET A 281 -22.01 -1.44 -15.43
C MET A 281 -22.31 -2.69 -16.25
N SER A 282 -23.44 -3.36 -16.03
CA SER A 282 -23.81 -4.48 -16.90
C SER A 282 -24.15 -3.99 -18.31
N GLN A 283 -23.89 -4.83 -19.32
CA GLN A 283 -24.22 -4.52 -20.71
C GLN A 283 -25.72 -4.19 -20.88
N VAL A 284 -26.60 -4.98 -20.26
CA VAL A 284 -28.05 -4.83 -20.37
C VAL A 284 -28.53 -3.51 -19.75
N GLU A 285 -28.03 -3.14 -18.57
CA GLU A 285 -28.36 -1.86 -17.96
C GLU A 285 -27.80 -0.69 -18.78
N PHE A 286 -26.62 -0.85 -19.40
CA PHE A 286 -26.03 0.21 -20.23
C PHE A 286 -26.86 0.48 -21.47
N GLU A 287 -27.31 -0.56 -22.16
CA GLU A 287 -28.16 -0.43 -23.36
C GLU A 287 -29.46 0.32 -23.04
N LYS A 288 -30.11 -0.03 -21.93
CA LYS A 288 -31.30 0.69 -21.44
C LYS A 288 -31.00 2.16 -21.11
N LEU A 289 -29.91 2.41 -20.37
CA LEU A 289 -29.50 3.77 -19.99
C LEU A 289 -29.17 4.60 -21.24
N TYR A 290 -28.49 4.01 -22.22
CA TYR A 290 -28.08 4.67 -23.47
C TYR A 290 -29.28 5.04 -24.36
N GLN A 291 -30.35 4.24 -24.33
CA GLN A 291 -31.60 4.55 -25.05
C GLN A 291 -32.41 5.68 -24.39
N ASN A 292 -32.28 5.86 -23.09
CA ASN A 292 -32.93 6.96 -22.36
C ASN A 292 -32.03 8.20 -22.33
N SER A 293 -32.10 9.02 -23.40
CA SER A 293 -31.22 10.19 -23.56
C SER A 293 -31.28 11.17 -22.39
N TYR A 294 -32.47 11.41 -21.82
CA TYR A 294 -32.64 12.30 -20.67
C TYR A 294 -31.92 11.77 -19.42
N LEU A 295 -32.13 10.50 -19.08
CA LEU A 295 -31.47 9.89 -17.93
C LEU A 295 -29.95 9.78 -18.15
N PHE A 296 -29.53 9.45 -19.37
CA PHE A 296 -28.12 9.39 -19.75
C PHE A 296 -27.41 10.72 -19.50
N ASP A 297 -27.99 11.83 -19.97
CA ASP A 297 -27.42 13.17 -19.79
C ASP A 297 -27.44 13.60 -18.32
N LYS A 298 -28.50 13.28 -17.57
CA LYS A 298 -28.60 13.51 -16.12
C LYS A 298 -27.46 12.81 -15.37
N VAL A 299 -27.24 11.52 -15.66
CA VAL A 299 -26.15 10.71 -15.07
C VAL A 299 -24.78 11.28 -15.46
N LYS A 300 -24.62 11.70 -16.72
CA LYS A 300 -23.38 12.30 -17.21
C LYS A 300 -23.03 13.60 -16.52
N ILE A 301 -23.98 14.51 -16.37
CA ILE A 301 -23.77 15.77 -15.64
C ILE A 301 -23.41 15.48 -14.18
N TYR A 302 -24.10 14.52 -13.55
CA TYR A 302 -23.82 14.12 -12.18
C TYR A 302 -22.41 13.56 -12.00
N ILE A 303 -21.99 12.61 -12.85
CA ILE A 303 -20.63 12.03 -12.79
C ILE A 303 -19.55 13.10 -13.04
N GLN A 304 -19.81 14.05 -13.95
CA GLN A 304 -18.90 15.19 -14.15
C GLN A 304 -18.79 16.10 -12.92
N HIS A 305 -19.89 16.32 -12.20
CA HIS A 305 -19.88 17.05 -10.93
C HIS A 305 -19.10 16.28 -9.86
N LEU A 306 -19.34 14.98 -9.72
CA LEU A 306 -18.60 14.10 -8.83
C LEU A 306 -17.09 14.15 -9.11
N CYS A 307 -16.66 14.10 -10.37
CA CYS A 307 -15.25 14.25 -10.75
C CYS A 307 -14.62 15.56 -10.24
N LYS A 308 -15.36 16.68 -10.27
CA LYS A 308 -14.89 17.95 -9.71
C LYS A 308 -14.79 17.91 -8.19
N SER A 309 -15.72 17.23 -7.51
CA SER A 309 -15.68 17.04 -6.06
C SER A 309 -14.50 16.15 -5.65
N ILE A 310 -14.15 15.14 -6.44
CA ILE A 310 -12.95 14.31 -6.27
C ILE A 310 -11.69 15.18 -6.35
N ASP A 311 -11.54 16.02 -7.39
CA ASP A 311 -10.39 16.93 -7.52
C ASP A 311 -10.24 17.83 -6.28
N LYS A 312 -11.35 18.38 -5.78
CA LYS A 312 -11.35 19.20 -4.56
C LYS A 312 -10.92 18.39 -3.34
N GLN A 313 -11.45 17.17 -3.18
CA GLN A 313 -11.13 16.31 -2.05
C GLN A 313 -9.65 15.92 -2.06
N ILE A 314 -9.06 15.62 -3.23
CA ILE A 314 -7.64 15.30 -3.38
C ILE A 314 -6.77 16.44 -2.84
N ASN A 315 -7.11 17.69 -3.19
CA ASN A 315 -6.39 18.87 -2.70
C ASN A 315 -6.52 19.01 -1.17
N LEU A 316 -7.73 18.87 -0.63
CA LEU A 316 -7.96 18.91 0.82
C LEU A 316 -7.15 17.83 1.55
N GLU A 317 -7.12 16.61 1.04
CA GLU A 317 -6.33 15.53 1.66
C GLU A 317 -4.83 15.76 1.54
N ASN A 318 -4.35 16.37 0.45
CA ASN A 318 -2.95 16.74 0.32
C ASN A 318 -2.52 17.86 1.28
N GLU A 319 -3.45 18.75 1.65
CA GLU A 319 -3.22 19.79 2.66
C GLU A 319 -3.23 19.23 4.09
N LYS A 320 -4.06 18.24 4.39
CA LYS A 320 -4.16 17.59 5.70
C LYS A 320 -2.97 16.71 6.05
N LYS A 321 -2.30 16.14 5.04
CA LYS A 321 -1.17 15.22 5.23
C LYS A 321 -0.03 15.92 5.95
N ILE A 322 0.47 15.27 7.00
CA ILE A 322 1.72 15.71 7.62
C ILE A 322 2.90 15.44 6.70
N LYS A 323 3.93 16.26 6.83
CA LYS A 323 5.19 16.18 6.10
C LYS A 323 6.30 15.75 7.06
N GLU A 324 7.43 15.30 6.52
CA GLU A 324 8.60 14.96 7.35
C GLU A 324 9.06 16.11 8.24
N LYS A 325 8.90 17.36 7.78
CA LYS A 325 9.19 18.56 8.58
C LYS A 325 8.34 18.67 9.85
N ASP A 326 7.08 18.27 9.80
CA ASP A 326 6.18 18.30 10.95
C ASP A 326 6.62 17.26 12.00
N ILE A 327 7.12 16.11 11.54
CA ILE A 327 7.70 15.05 12.39
C ILE A 327 9.00 15.53 13.04
N LEU A 328 9.88 16.19 12.27
CA LEU A 328 11.12 16.78 12.80
C LEU A 328 10.81 17.84 13.86
N LEU A 329 9.82 18.71 13.62
CA LEU A 329 9.39 19.71 14.60
C LEU A 329 8.87 19.04 15.88
N PHE A 330 8.05 17.99 15.75
CA PHE A 330 7.59 17.21 16.89
C PHE A 330 8.78 16.68 17.72
N PHE A 331 9.78 16.05 17.09
CA PHE A 331 10.96 15.54 17.81
C PHE A 331 11.84 16.64 18.39
N LYS A 332 11.86 17.84 17.81
CA LYS A 332 12.56 19.00 18.37
C LYS A 332 11.98 19.37 19.74
N GLU A 333 10.66 19.36 19.84
CA GLU A 333 9.92 19.74 21.06
C GLU A 333 9.83 18.61 22.11
N HIS A 334 9.97 17.34 21.69
CA HIS A 334 9.76 16.18 22.55
C HIS A 334 11.04 15.33 22.73
N SER A 335 11.88 15.74 23.68
CA SER A 335 13.21 15.14 23.90
C SER A 335 13.19 13.63 24.20
N PHE A 336 12.19 13.15 24.93
CA PHE A 336 12.03 11.72 25.23
C PHE A 336 11.93 10.88 23.94
N TYR A 337 10.98 11.21 23.06
CA TYR A 337 10.76 10.48 21.82
C TYR A 337 11.91 10.66 20.83
N ARG A 338 12.55 11.83 20.81
CA ARG A 338 13.75 12.06 20.01
C ARG A 338 14.90 11.13 20.41
N LYS A 339 15.23 11.09 21.71
CA LYS A 339 16.29 10.23 22.25
C LYS A 339 15.97 8.76 22.05
N GLN A 340 14.70 8.38 22.22
CA GLN A 340 14.22 7.03 21.95
C GLN A 340 14.47 6.64 20.48
N LEU A 341 13.98 7.43 19.51
CA LEU A 341 14.19 7.16 18.09
C LEU A 341 15.68 7.12 17.73
N LYS A 342 16.48 8.05 18.27
CA LYS A 342 17.93 8.10 18.03
C LYS A 342 18.61 6.80 18.46
N SER A 343 18.35 6.35 19.69
CA SER A 343 18.90 5.10 20.23
C SER A 343 18.56 3.90 19.36
N ILE A 344 17.31 3.82 18.90
CA ILE A 344 16.84 2.74 18.01
C ILE A 344 17.60 2.81 16.68
N LEU A 345 17.63 3.96 16.01
CA LEU A 345 18.26 4.11 14.69
C LEU A 345 19.78 3.94 14.72
N ASP A 346 20.44 4.28 15.84
CA ASP A 346 21.89 4.05 16.01
C ASP A 346 22.26 2.57 16.05
N TYR A 347 21.34 1.74 16.54
CA TYR A 347 21.49 0.29 16.49
C TYR A 347 21.00 -0.30 15.16
N GLU A 348 19.80 0.04 14.74
CA GLU A 348 19.13 -0.60 13.60
C GLU A 348 19.74 -0.25 12.23
N LEU A 349 20.61 0.77 12.15
CA LEU A 349 21.22 1.21 10.89
C LEU A 349 22.73 0.90 10.77
N GLN A 350 23.32 0.12 11.68
CA GLN A 350 24.78 -0.10 11.68
C GLN A 350 25.26 -0.83 10.43
N HIS A 351 24.59 -1.91 10.06
CA HIS A 351 24.98 -2.74 8.93
C HIS A 351 24.82 -2.00 7.59
N ILE A 352 23.69 -1.31 7.38
CA ILE A 352 23.50 -0.52 6.14
C ILE A 352 24.50 0.63 6.05
N LYS A 353 24.83 1.31 7.15
CA LYS A 353 25.86 2.37 7.15
C LYS A 353 27.23 1.83 6.72
N GLN A 354 27.54 0.57 7.02
CA GLN A 354 28.80 -0.07 6.62
C GLN A 354 28.81 -0.53 5.17
N HIS A 355 27.69 -1.07 4.67
CA HIS A 355 27.65 -1.75 3.36
C HIS A 355 27.05 -0.91 2.23
N ARG A 356 26.15 0.02 2.55
CA ARG A 356 25.49 0.95 1.62
C ARG A 356 25.38 2.36 2.22
N PRO A 357 26.53 2.99 2.57
CA PRO A 357 26.53 4.36 3.08
C PRO A 357 25.96 5.37 2.08
N ASP A 358 26.02 5.06 0.78
CA ASP A 358 25.41 5.84 -0.30
C ASP A 358 23.89 5.99 -0.12
N ILE A 359 23.19 4.91 0.25
CA ILE A 359 21.75 4.96 0.55
C ILE A 359 21.50 5.84 1.77
N VAL A 360 22.23 5.63 2.87
CA VAL A 360 22.00 6.38 4.11
C VAL A 360 22.28 7.87 3.92
N ALA A 361 23.29 8.21 3.10
CA ALA A 361 23.60 9.58 2.73
C ALA A 361 22.49 10.24 1.90
N SER A 362 21.69 9.47 1.14
CA SER A 362 20.57 9.99 0.34
C SER A 362 19.38 10.41 1.21
N TRP A 363 19.27 9.92 2.44
CA TRP A 363 18.15 10.16 3.35
C TRP A 363 18.16 11.55 3.97
N LYS A 364 17.66 12.53 3.22
CA LYS A 364 17.61 13.95 3.61
C LYS A 364 17.09 14.18 5.04
N TYR A 365 15.95 13.62 5.40
CA TYR A 365 15.30 13.93 6.67
C TYR A 365 15.96 13.19 7.83
N TYR A 366 16.56 12.03 7.58
CA TYR A 366 17.44 11.37 8.54
C TYR A 366 18.68 12.22 8.85
N GLN A 367 19.31 12.83 7.83
CA GLN A 367 20.44 13.74 8.07
C GLN A 367 20.02 14.99 8.86
N GLU A 368 18.85 15.57 8.58
CA GLU A 368 18.28 16.68 9.37
C GLU A 368 18.01 16.25 10.83
N PHE A 369 17.51 15.04 11.05
CA PHE A 369 17.28 14.47 12.38
C PHE A 369 18.59 14.26 13.17
N GLU A 370 19.61 13.66 12.56
CA GLU A 370 20.93 13.46 13.19
C GLU A 370 21.58 14.79 13.58
N LYS A 371 21.48 15.80 12.71
CA LYS A 371 21.96 17.16 13.02
C LYS A 371 21.24 17.75 14.22
N MET A 372 19.90 17.66 14.25
CA MET A 372 19.08 18.12 15.37
C MET A 372 19.46 17.41 16.68
N CYS A 373 19.67 16.10 16.68
CA CYS A 373 20.11 15.36 17.86
C CYS A 373 21.47 15.85 18.37
N LYS A 374 22.44 16.11 17.47
CA LYS A 374 23.75 16.65 17.86
C LYS A 374 23.63 18.02 18.50
N GLU A 375 22.83 18.91 17.92
CA GLU A 375 22.64 20.28 18.42
C GLU A 375 21.93 20.34 19.78
N LEU A 376 20.95 19.45 20.01
CA LEU A 376 20.09 19.50 21.20
C LEU A 376 20.52 18.56 22.32
N ASP A 377 21.18 17.44 22.00
CA ASP A 377 21.53 16.39 22.96
C ASP A 377 23.03 16.10 23.02
N GLY A 378 23.84 16.61 22.08
CA GLY A 378 25.29 16.36 21.98
C GLY A 378 26.17 17.22 22.89
N ASN A 379 25.59 18.14 23.67
CA ASN A 379 26.30 18.99 24.63
C ASN A 379 26.14 18.51 26.09
N ILE A 380 26.07 17.19 26.31
CA ILE A 380 26.06 16.58 27.66
C ILE A 380 27.29 15.69 27.83
#